data_AF-A0A845YK55-F1
#
_entry.id   AF-A0A845YK55-F1
#
_cell.length_a   1.000
_cell.length_b   1.000
_cell.length_c   1.000
_cell.angle_alpha   90.00
_cell.angle_beta   90.00
_cell.angle_gamma   90.00
#
_symmetry.space_group_name_H-M   'P 1'
#
loop_
_entity.id
_entity.type
_entity.pdbx_description
1 polymer ?
#
loop_
_entity_poly.entity_id
_entity_poly.type
_entity_poly.pdbx_seq_one_letter_code
_entity_poly.pdbx_strand_id
1 'polypeptide(L)' 'MIKVLIADDHMLFRQGLIKLLELEGMEVVGEASTGPETLERARQT' A
#
# COMPACT_ATOMS: atom_id res chain seq x y z
N MET A 1 -1.99 14.58 6.38
CA MET A 1 -1.30 13.28 6.32
C MET A 1 -1.81 12.55 5.10
N ILE A 2 -0.93 12.08 4.22
CA ILE A 2 -1.31 11.36 2.99
C ILE A 2 -1.43 9.88 3.34
N LYS A 3 -2.60 9.29 3.08
CA LYS A 3 -2.85 7.85 3.24
C LYS A 3 -2.59 7.13 1.92
N VAL A 4 -1.87 6.02 1.95
CA VAL A 4 -1.45 5.27 0.77
C VAL A 4 -1.87 3.81 0.88
N LEU A 5 -2.53 3.31 -0.16
CA LEU A 5 -2.78 1.88 -0.39
C LEU A 5 -1.84 1.43 -1.52
N ILE A 6 -1.02 0.40 -1.25
CA ILE A 6 -0.07 -0.12 -2.24
C ILE A 6 -0.67 -1.35 -2.93
N ALA A 7 -0.68 -1.37 -4.26
CA ALA A 7 -1.16 -2.49 -5.06
C ALA A 7 -0.05 -3.00 -5.99
N ASP A 8 0.51 -4.17 -5.68
CA ASP A 8 1.61 -4.79 -6.43
C ASP A 8 1.68 -6.29 -6.07
N ASP A 9 1.93 -7.19 -7.02
CA ASP A 9 1.99 -8.64 -6.78
C ASP A 9 3.36 -9.12 -6.24
N HIS A 10 4.38 -8.26 -6.22
CA HIS A 10 5.74 -8.56 -5.76
C HIS A 10 5.99 -8.10 -4.32
N MET A 11 6.01 -9.07 -3.39
CA MET A 11 6.21 -8.81 -1.96
C MET A 11 7.45 -7.98 -1.61
N LEU A 12 8.61 -8.29 -2.22
CA LEU A 12 9.86 -7.56 -1.94
C LEU A 12 9.77 -6.08 -2.33
N PHE A 13 9.08 -5.78 -3.42
CA PHE A 13 8.92 -4.42 -3.90
C PHE A 13 8.02 -3.59 -2.99
N ARG A 14 6.88 -4.15 -2.55
CA ARG A 14 5.98 -3.52 -1.57
C ARG A 14 6.72 -3.17 -0.28
N GLN A 15 7.48 -4.11 0.27
CA GLN A 15 8.24 -3.87 1.50
C GLN A 15 9.29 -2.76 1.37
N GLY A 16 9.89 -2.59 0.18
CA GLY A 16 10.76 -1.46 -0.13
C GLY A 16 9.99 -0.14 -0.19
N LEU A 17 8.87 -0.10 -0.90
CA LEU A 17 8.02 1.08 -1.05
C LEU A 17 7.44 1.57 0.28
N ILE A 18 6.98 0.66 1.14
CA ILE A 18 6.42 1.03 2.45
C ILE A 18 7.43 1.83 3.26
N LYS A 19 8.66 1.32 3.38
CA LYS A 19 9.73 1.99 4.12
C LYS A 19 10.03 3.37 3.55
N LEU A 20 10.05 3.52 2.23
CA LEU A 20 10.30 4.82 1.59
C LEU A 20 9.16 5.80 1.86
N LEU A 21 7.90 5.37 1.74
CA LEU A 21 6.73 6.22 1.94
C LEU A 21 6.58 6.65 3.40
N GLU A 22 6.87 5.76 4.36
CA GLU A 22 6.89 6.07 5.79
C GLU A 22 7.97 7.09 6.13
N LEU A 23 9.17 6.99 5.53
CA LEU A 23 10.25 7.98 5.68
C LEU A 23 9.85 9.37 5.15
N GLU A 24 9.05 9.42 4.10
CA GLU A 24 8.49 10.66 3.54
C GLU A 24 7.26 11.18 4.31
N GLY A 25 6.90 10.56 5.43
CA GLY A 25 5.80 10.99 6.30
C GLY A 25 4.39 10.65 5.78
N MET A 26 4.30 9.65 4.89
CA MET A 26 3.03 9.09 4.44
C MET A 26 2.63 7.89 5.31
N GLU A 27 1.34 7.66 5.42
CA GLU A 27 0.78 6.53 6.17
C GLU A 27 0.35 5.43 5.19
N VAL A 28 0.99 4.26 5.24
CA VAL A 28 0.53 3.10 4.47
C VAL A 28 -0.62 2.44 5.22
N VAL A 29 -1.82 2.52 4.66
CA VAL A 29 -3.06 2.02 5.28
C VAL A 29 -3.46 0.63 4.80
N GLY A 30 -2.72 0.07 3.84
CA GLY A 30 -2.90 -1.30 3.38
C GLY A 30 -2.00 -1.65 2.21
N GLU A 31 -1.94 -2.95 1.93
CA GLU A 31 -1.26 -3.55 0.79
C GLU A 31 -2.22 -4.51 0.09
N ALA A 32 -2.18 -4.60 -1.23
CA ALA A 32 -2.91 -5.57 -2.03
C ALA A 32 -2.00 -6.22 -3.07
N SER A 33 -2.23 -7.50 -3.33
CA SER A 33 -1.49 -8.31 -4.31
C SER A 33 -2.28 -8.57 -5.60
N THR A 34 -3.58 -8.26 -5.60
CA THR A 34 -4.48 -8.48 -6.74
C THR A 34 -5.46 -7.32 -6.88
N GLY A 35 -5.96 -7.11 -8.10
CA GLY A 35 -6.96 -6.09 -8.39
C GLY A 35 -8.22 -6.18 -7.50
N PRO A 36 -8.85 -7.36 -7.32
CA PRO A 36 -9.99 -7.51 -6.42
C PRO A 36 -9.69 -7.12 -4.97
N GLU A 37 -8.53 -7.54 -4.44
CA GLU A 37 -8.08 -7.16 -3.09
C GLU A 37 -7.86 -5.64 -2.98
N THR A 38 -7.30 -5.01 -4.01
CA THR A 38 -7.14 -3.55 -4.05
C THR A 38 -8.48 -2.83 -3.96
N LEU A 39 -9.48 -3.28 -4.73
CA LEU A 39 -10.81 -2.68 -4.71
C LEU A 39 -11.53 -2.89 -3.37
N GLU A 40 -11.36 -4.05 -2.75
CA GLU A 40 -11.90 -4.32 -1.42
C GLU A 40 -11.27 -3.39 -0.37
N ARG A 41 -9.95 -3.31 -0.34
CA ARG A 41 -9.22 -2.46 0.62
C ARG A 41 -9.49 -0.98 0.42
N ALA A 42 -9.53 -0.50 -0.81
CA ALA A 42 -9.84 0.89 -1.13
C ALA A 42 -11.23 1.33 -0.64
N ARG A 43 -12.17 0.38 -0.44
CA ARG A 43 -13.49 0.67 0.15
C ARG A 43 -13.47 0.67 1.68
N GLN A 44 -12.45 0.08 2.31
CA GLN A 44 -12.33 -0.11 3.75
C GLN A 44 -11.40 0.90 4.44
N THR A 45 -10.55 1.62 3.69
CA THR A 45 -9.51 2.55 4.19
C THR A 45 -9.78 4.02 3.89
#